data_AF-A0A2N1PHU5-F1
#
_entry.id   AF-A0A2N1PHU5-F1
#
_cell.length_a   1.000
_cell.length_b   1.000
_cell.length_c   1.000
_cell.angle_alpha   90.00
_cell.angle_beta   90.00
_cell.angle_gamma   90.00
#
_symmetry.space_group_name_H-M   'P 1'
#
loop_
_entity.id
_entity.type
_entity.pdbx_description
1 polymer ?
#
loop_
_entity_poly.entity_id
_entity_poly.type
_entity_poly.pdbx_seq_one_letter_code
_entity_poly.pdbx_strand_id
1 'polypeptide(L)'
;FFGEQSEIPFSTVKLFKKFKLDVVICKTNGSYLSAPRWGEKTTHNGLLELNFKVLFKANELENLSLEYIYERLVEEMKFNDFDWNRERKYLYKPKQRALGVENYLYVCPKCLSHQTISTDKNDIYCKDCGRIAYFNEYSLISGLDFDNLVDWDKLQKKQIPEIAKEEVYSKGLMYLVDTIKYRSKKLGVAETKIFNNCLYARLKHIEYVFDLDLLTGLTLTKKNEVSFDYEEKTYLFKLKDPMIYIDIINYIKERKNNG
;
A
#
# COMPACT_ATOMS: atom_id res chain seq x y z
N PHE A 1 2.21 -1.91 -2.44
CA PHE A 1 2.03 -0.44 -2.41
C PHE A 1 3.21 0.34 -2.99
N PHE A 2 4.31 -0.34 -3.38
CA PHE A 2 5.62 0.28 -3.60
C PHE A 2 6.15 0.17 -5.04
N GLY A 3 5.30 0.25 -6.05
CA GLY A 3 5.77 0.31 -7.45
C GLY A 3 6.10 -1.04 -8.09
N GLU A 4 5.58 -2.12 -7.51
CA GLU A 4 5.55 -3.48 -8.07
C GLU A 4 4.10 -3.97 -8.23
N GLN A 5 3.91 -5.06 -8.98
CA GLN A 5 2.59 -5.65 -9.21
C GLN A 5 1.91 -6.06 -7.90
N SER A 6 0.59 -5.88 -7.87
CA SER A 6 -0.27 -6.44 -6.81
C SER A 6 -0.81 -7.79 -7.25
N GLU A 7 -1.30 -8.58 -6.31
CA GLU A 7 -1.97 -9.84 -6.61
C GLU A 7 -3.16 -9.59 -7.56
N ILE A 8 -3.29 -10.46 -8.56
CA ILE A 8 -4.38 -10.43 -9.52
C ILE A 8 -5.41 -11.47 -9.06
N PRO A 9 -6.68 -11.09 -8.82
CA PRO A 9 -7.70 -12.08 -8.46
C PRO A 9 -7.88 -13.12 -9.57
N PHE A 10 -7.88 -14.41 -9.23
CA PHE A 10 -8.10 -15.51 -10.19
C PHE A 10 -9.45 -15.38 -10.95
N SER A 11 -10.44 -14.70 -10.37
CA SER A 11 -11.71 -14.40 -11.05
C SER A 11 -11.53 -13.58 -12.34
N THR A 12 -10.42 -12.85 -12.48
CA THR A 12 -10.06 -12.08 -13.68
C THR A 12 -10.04 -12.97 -14.93
N VAL A 13 -9.47 -14.18 -14.86
CA VAL A 13 -9.37 -15.06 -16.03
C VAL A 13 -10.71 -15.71 -16.41
N LYS A 14 -11.63 -15.84 -15.44
CA LYS A 14 -13.01 -16.27 -15.72
C LYS A 14 -13.75 -15.24 -16.58
N LEU A 15 -13.45 -13.94 -16.40
CA LEU A 15 -13.99 -12.88 -17.24
C LEU A 15 -13.48 -12.99 -18.67
N PHE A 16 -12.20 -13.28 -18.88
CA PHE A 16 -11.62 -13.43 -20.22
C PHE A 16 -12.38 -14.48 -21.04
N LYS A 17 -12.58 -15.68 -20.48
CA LYS A 17 -13.35 -16.75 -21.14
C LYS A 17 -14.82 -16.39 -21.36
N LYS A 18 -15.43 -15.66 -20.43
CA LYS A 18 -16.84 -15.26 -20.53
C LYS A 18 -17.07 -14.30 -21.70
N PHE A 19 -16.17 -13.33 -21.90
CA PHE A 19 -16.34 -12.31 -22.93
C PHE A 19 -15.95 -12.78 -24.33
N LYS A 20 -15.05 -13.77 -24.47
CA LYS A 20 -14.60 -14.30 -25.77
C LYS A 20 -14.08 -13.20 -26.72
N LEU A 21 -13.33 -12.25 -26.16
CA LEU A 21 -12.69 -11.16 -26.89
C LEU A 21 -11.16 -11.28 -26.79
N ASP A 22 -10.46 -10.59 -27.68
CA ASP A 22 -9.01 -10.40 -27.55
C ASP A 22 -8.71 -9.72 -26.21
N VAL A 23 -7.73 -10.25 -25.48
CA VAL A 23 -7.25 -9.68 -24.23
C VAL A 23 -6.01 -8.84 -24.54
N VAL A 24 -6.16 -7.52 -24.44
CA VAL A 24 -5.05 -6.58 -24.56
C VAL A 24 -4.65 -6.11 -23.18
N ILE A 25 -3.35 -6.16 -22.90
CA ILE A 25 -2.77 -5.58 -21.68
C ILE A 25 -2.07 -4.27 -22.01
N CYS A 26 -2.02 -3.38 -21.03
CA CYS A 26 -1.22 -2.17 -21.05
C CYS A 26 -0.31 -2.17 -19.82
N LYS A 27 1.00 -2.30 -20.03
CA LYS A 27 1.98 -2.13 -18.97
C LYS A 27 2.39 -0.66 -18.92
N THR A 28 2.40 -0.11 -17.72
CA THR A 28 2.79 1.27 -17.47
C THR A 28 4.12 1.29 -16.75
N ASN A 29 5.14 1.91 -17.35
CA ASN A 29 6.43 2.14 -16.69
C ASN A 29 6.60 3.62 -16.33
N GLY A 30 7.25 3.89 -15.20
CA GLY A 30 7.51 5.23 -14.70
C GLY A 30 6.29 5.95 -14.10
N SER A 31 5.12 5.31 -14.14
CA SER A 31 3.87 5.83 -13.57
C SER A 31 3.99 6.05 -12.06
N TYR A 32 4.60 5.09 -11.36
CA TYR A 32 4.77 5.11 -9.92
C TYR A 32 5.79 6.17 -9.50
N LEU A 33 6.88 6.30 -10.26
CA LEU A 33 7.88 7.35 -10.04
C LEU A 33 7.30 8.74 -10.33
N SER A 34 6.42 8.86 -11.33
CA SER A 34 5.75 10.11 -11.68
C SER A 34 4.76 10.55 -10.62
N ALA A 35 3.89 9.65 -10.17
CA ALA A 35 2.80 9.93 -9.23
C ALA A 35 2.72 8.84 -8.14
N PRO A 36 3.67 8.82 -7.19
CA PRO A 36 3.71 7.78 -6.18
C PRO A 36 2.52 7.88 -5.23
N ARG A 37 2.10 6.74 -4.68
CA ARG A 37 0.92 6.67 -3.79
C ARG A 37 1.02 7.59 -2.58
N TRP A 38 2.22 7.81 -2.04
CA TRP A 38 2.43 8.68 -0.88
C TRP A 38 2.60 10.16 -1.27
N GLY A 39 3.11 10.44 -2.47
CA GLY A 39 3.60 11.77 -2.83
C GLY A 39 2.48 12.81 -2.85
N GLU A 40 2.67 13.93 -2.15
CA GLU A 40 1.73 15.05 -2.14
C GLU A 40 1.48 15.66 -3.52
N LYS A 41 2.52 15.67 -4.36
CA LYS A 41 2.51 16.24 -5.70
C LYS A 41 3.04 15.24 -6.71
N THR A 42 2.52 15.32 -7.92
CA THR A 42 3.08 14.62 -9.07
C THR A 42 4.41 15.26 -9.46
N THR A 43 5.24 14.46 -10.14
CA THR A 43 6.52 14.92 -10.66
C THR A 43 6.29 15.75 -11.90
N HIS A 44 6.85 16.96 -11.92
CA HIS A 44 6.82 17.79 -13.12
C HIS A 44 7.64 17.10 -14.23
N ASN A 45 7.06 16.96 -15.42
CA ASN A 45 7.62 16.17 -16.53
C ASN A 45 7.93 14.72 -16.15
N GLY A 46 7.09 14.08 -15.32
CA GLY A 46 7.23 12.64 -15.07
C GLY A 46 7.07 11.83 -16.37
N LEU A 47 8.01 10.93 -16.65
CA LEU A 47 7.90 10.01 -17.78
C LEU A 47 6.92 8.88 -17.45
N LEU A 48 5.96 8.69 -18.36
CA LEU A 48 5.03 7.57 -18.41
C LEU A 48 5.20 6.86 -19.75
N GLU A 49 5.59 5.60 -19.72
CA GLU A 49 5.67 4.73 -20.91
C GLU A 49 4.49 3.73 -20.87
N LEU A 50 3.71 3.67 -21.96
CA LEU A 50 2.56 2.77 -22.10
C LEU A 50 2.88 1.71 -23.15
N ASN A 51 2.96 0.46 -22.73
CA ASN A 51 3.31 -0.68 -23.57
C ASN A 51 2.09 -1.58 -23.76
N PHE A 52 1.49 -1.54 -24.95
CA PHE A 52 0.32 -2.34 -25.31
C PHE A 52 0.72 -3.65 -25.97
N LYS A 53 0.10 -4.76 -25.55
CA LYS A 53 0.32 -6.09 -26.14
C LYS A 53 -0.98 -6.88 -26.13
N VAL A 54 -1.27 -7.58 -27.23
CA VAL A 54 -2.31 -8.62 -27.22
C VAL A 54 -1.75 -9.82 -26.45
N LEU A 55 -2.34 -10.12 -25.29
CA LEU A 55 -1.93 -11.24 -24.45
C LEU A 55 -2.51 -12.56 -24.96
N PHE A 56 -3.80 -12.53 -25.32
CA PHE A 56 -4.55 -13.66 -25.87
C PHE A 56 -5.46 -13.18 -26.99
N LYS A 57 -5.58 -13.99 -28.05
CA LYS A 57 -6.65 -13.85 -29.04
C LYS A 57 -7.91 -14.56 -28.58
N ALA A 58 -9.07 -14.07 -29.01
CA ALA A 58 -10.37 -14.62 -28.64
C ALA A 58 -10.49 -16.13 -28.89
N ASN A 59 -9.95 -16.61 -30.02
CA ASN A 59 -9.97 -18.02 -30.42
C ASN A 59 -9.02 -18.91 -29.60
N GLU A 60 -7.98 -18.35 -28.98
CA GLU A 60 -7.05 -19.10 -28.12
C GLU A 60 -7.70 -19.42 -26.75
N LEU A 61 -8.52 -18.50 -26.24
CA LEU A 61 -9.09 -18.58 -24.88
C LEU A 61 -9.98 -19.79 -24.64
N GLU A 62 -10.65 -20.32 -25.68
CA GLU A 62 -11.54 -21.47 -25.54
C GLU A 62 -10.77 -22.72 -25.10
N ASN A 63 -9.60 -22.94 -25.71
CA ASN A 63 -8.81 -24.16 -25.58
C ASN A 63 -7.78 -24.13 -24.44
N LEU A 64 -7.48 -22.95 -23.87
CA LEU A 64 -6.53 -22.82 -22.76
C LEU A 64 -7.18 -23.11 -21.40
N SER A 65 -6.46 -23.70 -20.45
CA SER A 65 -6.95 -23.84 -19.07
C SER A 65 -6.98 -22.48 -18.35
N LEU A 66 -7.82 -22.35 -17.32
CA LEU A 66 -7.88 -21.10 -16.53
C LEU A 66 -6.55 -20.85 -15.81
N GLU A 67 -5.92 -21.90 -15.33
CA GLU A 67 -4.65 -21.89 -14.62
C GLU A 67 -3.53 -21.36 -15.54
N TYR A 68 -3.45 -21.86 -16.77
CA TYR A 68 -2.47 -21.39 -17.74
C TYR A 68 -2.70 -19.92 -18.14
N ILE A 69 -3.96 -19.53 -18.36
CA ILE A 69 -4.31 -18.13 -18.66
C ILE A 69 -3.86 -17.24 -17.48
N TYR A 70 -4.08 -17.69 -16.26
CA TYR A 70 -3.73 -16.96 -15.04
C TYR A 70 -2.22 -16.84 -14.86
N GLU A 71 -1.47 -17.93 -14.97
CA GLU A 71 -0.01 -17.93 -14.88
C GLU A 71 0.62 -16.98 -15.91
N ARG A 72 0.17 -17.07 -17.17
CA ARG A 72 0.67 -16.19 -18.24
C ARG A 72 0.28 -14.73 -18.03
N LEU A 73 -0.92 -14.45 -17.50
CA LEU A 73 -1.32 -13.09 -17.10
C LEU A 73 -0.43 -12.55 -15.98
N VAL A 74 -0.21 -13.34 -14.93
CA VAL A 74 0.61 -12.94 -13.77
C VAL A 74 2.05 -12.69 -14.21
N GLU A 75 2.63 -13.59 -15.00
CA GLU A 75 4.00 -13.44 -15.52
C GLU A 75 4.12 -12.17 -16.35
N GLU A 76 3.18 -11.94 -17.26
CA GLU A 76 3.20 -10.75 -18.09
C GLU A 76 2.98 -9.48 -17.26
N MET A 77 2.18 -9.50 -16.20
CA MET A 77 1.94 -8.30 -15.38
C MET A 77 3.07 -7.98 -14.38
N LYS A 78 4.14 -8.79 -14.30
CA LYS A 78 5.29 -8.46 -13.45
C LYS A 78 5.96 -7.16 -13.90
N PHE A 79 6.19 -6.26 -12.95
CA PHE A 79 6.94 -5.03 -13.18
C PHE A 79 7.56 -4.50 -11.88
N ASN A 80 8.62 -3.71 -12.02
CA ASN A 80 9.14 -2.88 -10.94
C ASN A 80 9.63 -1.56 -11.54
N ASP A 81 8.99 -0.46 -11.16
CA ASP A 81 9.30 0.87 -11.70
C ASP A 81 10.70 1.36 -11.27
N PHE A 82 11.21 0.88 -10.12
CA PHE A 82 12.56 1.20 -9.68
C PHE A 82 13.61 0.47 -10.53
N ASP A 83 13.43 -0.82 -10.80
CA ASP A 83 14.33 -1.59 -11.66
C ASP A 83 14.33 -1.03 -13.10
N TRP A 84 13.15 -0.74 -13.64
CA TRP A 84 13.00 -0.11 -14.95
C TRP A 84 13.78 1.22 -15.04
N ASN A 85 13.68 2.08 -14.02
CA ASN A 85 14.39 3.36 -14.05
C ASN A 85 15.88 3.25 -13.69
N ARG A 86 16.30 2.19 -12.99
CA ARG A 86 17.73 1.91 -12.73
C ARG A 86 18.48 1.72 -14.05
N GLU A 87 17.84 1.07 -15.03
CA GLU A 87 18.38 0.87 -16.38
C GLU A 87 18.22 2.12 -17.26
N ARG A 88 17.01 2.71 -17.30
CA ARG A 88 16.71 3.86 -18.18
C ARG A 88 17.34 5.17 -17.73
N LYS A 89 17.64 5.32 -16.43
CA LYS A 89 18.21 6.51 -15.78
C LYS A 89 17.46 7.80 -16.16
N TYR A 90 16.13 7.75 -16.20
CA TYR A 90 15.32 8.94 -16.44
C TYR A 90 15.36 9.87 -15.22
N LEU A 91 15.56 11.16 -15.49
CA LEU A 91 15.64 12.20 -14.46
C LEU A 91 14.24 12.71 -14.09
N TYR A 92 13.83 12.43 -12.86
CA TYR A 92 12.57 12.91 -12.30
C TYR A 92 12.74 14.21 -11.50
N LYS A 93 13.95 14.50 -10.97
CA LYS A 93 14.30 15.72 -10.21
C LYS A 93 13.21 16.20 -9.21
N PRO A 94 12.68 15.32 -8.35
CA PRO A 94 11.62 15.73 -7.43
C PRO A 94 12.17 16.67 -6.36
N LYS A 95 11.40 17.69 -5.97
CA LYS A 95 11.79 18.64 -4.91
C LYS A 95 11.34 18.22 -3.50
N GLN A 96 10.31 17.38 -3.43
CA GLN A 96 9.58 17.02 -2.20
C GLN A 96 9.14 15.54 -2.24
N ARG A 97 10.00 14.66 -2.73
CA ARG A 97 9.66 13.24 -2.96
C ARG A 97 9.36 12.49 -1.67
N ALA A 98 10.08 12.80 -0.59
CA ALA A 98 9.98 12.04 0.65
C ALA A 98 8.67 12.35 1.40
N LEU A 99 8.12 13.55 1.21
CA LEU A 99 6.94 14.00 1.95
C LEU A 99 5.78 13.02 1.85
N GLY A 100 5.33 12.54 3.01
CA GLY A 100 4.22 11.60 3.16
C GLY A 100 4.61 10.13 3.09
N VAL A 101 5.87 9.78 2.79
CA VAL A 101 6.32 8.39 2.76
C VAL A 101 6.28 7.74 4.14
N GLU A 102 6.37 8.53 5.22
CA GLU A 102 6.24 8.09 6.62
C GLU A 102 4.85 7.54 6.95
N ASN A 103 3.82 7.82 6.14
CA ASN A 103 2.52 7.16 6.28
C ASN A 103 2.58 5.67 5.85
N TYR A 104 3.60 5.32 5.06
CA TYR A 104 3.79 4.01 4.42
C TYR A 104 4.98 3.24 4.98
N LEU A 105 6.04 3.95 5.37
CA LEU A 105 7.22 3.39 6.01
C LEU A 105 7.15 3.63 7.51
N TYR A 106 7.11 2.54 8.27
CA TYR A 106 7.00 2.61 9.72
C TYR A 106 8.21 2.01 10.44
N VAL A 107 9.06 1.19 9.80
CA VAL A 107 10.27 0.62 10.43
C VAL A 107 11.53 1.32 9.94
N CYS A 108 12.43 1.68 10.85
CA CYS A 108 13.77 2.14 10.51
C CYS A 108 14.68 0.96 10.12
N PRO A 109 15.32 0.96 8.94
CA PRO A 109 16.18 -0.13 8.49
C PRO A 109 17.52 -0.19 9.26
N LYS A 110 17.90 0.87 10.00
CA LYS A 110 19.15 0.91 10.77
C LYS A 110 19.00 0.37 12.19
N CYS A 111 17.95 0.78 12.92
CA CYS A 111 17.74 0.42 14.31
C CYS A 111 16.52 -0.50 14.55
N LEU A 112 15.72 -0.77 13.51
CA LEU A 112 14.48 -1.57 13.56
C LEU A 112 13.36 -1.01 14.44
N SER A 113 13.53 0.15 15.08
CA SER A 113 12.46 0.87 15.78
C SER A 113 11.30 1.19 14.81
N HIS A 114 10.06 0.92 15.24
CA HIS A 114 8.86 1.26 14.48
C HIS A 114 8.26 2.62 14.88
N GLN A 115 7.47 3.23 14.01
CA GLN A 115 6.84 4.55 14.16
C GLN A 115 7.83 5.69 14.45
N THR A 116 9.06 5.58 13.95
CA THR A 116 10.13 6.58 14.14
C THR A 116 10.44 7.41 12.90
N ILE A 117 9.80 7.12 11.76
CA ILE A 117 10.10 7.72 10.47
C ILE A 117 9.44 9.09 10.34
N SER A 118 10.19 10.06 9.81
CA SER A 118 9.69 11.38 9.42
C SER A 118 10.44 11.86 8.17
N THR A 119 9.85 12.80 7.43
CA THR A 119 10.48 13.31 6.20
C THR A 119 10.55 14.83 6.14
N ASP A 120 11.55 15.32 5.40
CA ASP A 120 11.65 16.71 4.99
C ASP A 120 12.17 16.77 3.55
N LYS A 121 11.42 17.41 2.65
CA LYS A 121 11.70 17.48 1.20
C LYS A 121 11.96 16.10 0.59
N ASN A 122 13.23 15.76 0.35
CA ASN A 122 13.67 14.48 -0.22
C ASN A 122 14.35 13.58 0.81
N ASP A 123 14.57 14.08 2.03
CA ASP A 123 15.26 13.38 3.09
C ASP A 123 14.28 12.59 3.97
N ILE A 124 14.76 11.44 4.43
CA ILE A 124 14.07 10.54 5.34
C ILE A 124 14.91 10.43 6.61
N TYR A 125 14.24 10.64 7.75
CA TYR A 125 14.83 10.65 9.07
C TYR A 125 14.20 9.56 9.94
N CYS A 126 15.00 9.06 10.88
CA CYS A 126 14.53 8.28 12.02
C CYS A 126 14.82 9.09 13.28
N LYS A 127 13.87 9.11 14.22
CA LYS A 127 14.02 9.76 15.52
C LYS A 127 15.29 9.34 16.27
N ASP A 128 15.68 8.07 16.15
CA ASP A 128 16.80 7.50 16.89
C ASP A 128 18.14 7.57 16.12
N CYS A 129 18.10 7.53 14.79
CA CYS A 129 19.31 7.47 13.94
C CYS A 129 19.66 8.80 13.23
N GLY A 130 18.75 9.79 13.24
CA GLY A 130 18.88 11.01 12.45
C GLY A 130 18.57 10.78 10.96
N ARG A 131 19.29 11.44 10.06
CA ARG A 131 19.09 11.29 8.61
C ARG A 131 19.55 9.92 8.15
N ILE A 132 18.62 9.09 7.69
CA ILE A 132 18.90 7.70 7.31
C ILE A 132 18.95 7.50 5.80
N ALA A 133 18.19 8.27 5.03
CA ALA A 133 18.11 8.09 3.59
C ALA A 133 17.62 9.37 2.89
N TYR A 134 17.71 9.41 1.57
CA TYR A 134 17.09 10.46 0.75
C TYR A 134 16.76 9.95 -0.65
N PHE A 135 15.79 10.58 -1.32
CA PHE A 135 15.50 10.35 -2.74
C PHE A 135 16.44 11.15 -3.63
N ASN A 136 17.11 10.47 -4.56
CA ASN A 136 17.97 11.08 -5.56
C ASN A 136 17.17 11.52 -6.82
N GLU A 137 17.88 12.04 -7.83
CA GLU A 137 17.26 12.59 -9.04
C GLU A 137 16.54 11.54 -9.93
N TYR A 138 16.83 10.26 -9.73
CA TYR A 138 16.19 9.12 -10.39
C TYR A 138 14.98 8.58 -9.61
N SER A 139 14.59 9.25 -8.52
CA SER A 139 13.59 8.77 -7.55
C SER A 139 13.96 7.44 -6.88
N LEU A 140 15.24 7.10 -6.84
CA LEU A 140 15.79 6.01 -6.03
C LEU A 140 16.22 6.53 -4.65
N ILE A 141 16.31 5.63 -3.68
CA ILE A 141 16.77 5.90 -2.32
C ILE A 141 18.29 5.79 -2.27
N SER A 142 18.91 6.63 -1.46
CA SER A 142 20.35 6.62 -1.19
C SER A 142 20.60 6.76 0.31
N GLY A 143 21.69 6.15 0.82
CA GLY A 143 22.06 6.17 2.25
C GLY A 143 21.80 4.85 3.01
N LEU A 144 21.30 3.83 2.33
CA LEU A 144 21.01 2.48 2.84
C LEU A 144 21.62 1.42 1.92
N ASP A 145 21.60 0.16 2.35
CA ASP A 145 22.10 -1.00 1.58
C ASP A 145 21.18 -1.40 0.41
N PHE A 146 20.00 -0.78 0.33
CA PHE A 146 19.06 -0.91 -0.78
C PHE A 146 18.62 0.48 -1.27
N ASP A 147 18.14 0.54 -2.51
CA ASP A 147 17.92 1.79 -3.25
C ASP A 147 16.44 2.06 -3.59
N ASN A 148 15.52 1.28 -3.05
CA ASN A 148 14.11 1.36 -3.42
C ASN A 148 13.16 1.03 -2.26
N LEU A 149 11.88 1.38 -2.42
CA LEU A 149 10.88 1.17 -1.38
C LEU A 149 10.30 -0.25 -1.36
N VAL A 150 10.45 -1.02 -2.44
CA VAL A 150 10.02 -2.42 -2.47
C VAL A 150 10.81 -3.22 -1.43
N ASP A 151 12.13 -3.03 -1.38
CA ASP A 151 12.98 -3.72 -0.42
C ASP A 151 12.78 -3.21 1.02
N TRP A 152 12.46 -1.92 1.19
CA TRP A 152 12.05 -1.39 2.48
C TRP A 152 10.73 -2.02 2.96
N ASP A 153 9.73 -2.17 2.09
CA ASP A 153 8.46 -2.83 2.42
C ASP A 153 8.67 -4.28 2.87
N LYS A 154 9.53 -5.02 2.17
CA LYS A 154 9.92 -6.37 2.58
C LYS A 154 10.57 -6.39 3.96
N LEU A 155 11.41 -5.40 4.28
CA LEU A 155 12.06 -5.28 5.59
C LEU A 155 11.04 -5.03 6.71
N GLN A 156 10.14 -4.06 6.53
CA GLN A 156 9.15 -3.71 7.57
C GLN A 156 8.14 -4.85 7.80
N LYS A 157 7.70 -5.52 6.74
CA LYS A 157 6.77 -6.66 6.85
C LYS A 157 7.36 -7.84 7.63
N LYS A 158 8.69 -8.05 7.56
CA LYS A 158 9.37 -9.05 8.39
C LYS A 158 9.31 -8.74 9.89
N GLN A 159 9.11 -7.48 10.28
CA GLN A 159 8.99 -7.08 11.69
C GLN A 159 7.55 -7.19 12.22
N ILE A 160 6.55 -7.29 11.35
CA ILE A 160 5.13 -7.32 11.74
C ILE A 160 4.79 -8.39 12.79
N PRO A 161 5.31 -9.64 12.72
CA PRO A 161 5.03 -10.65 13.75
C PRO A 161 5.42 -10.23 15.17
N GLU A 162 6.51 -9.47 15.34
CA GLU A 162 6.94 -8.97 16.65
C GLU A 162 6.18 -7.70 17.02
N ILE A 163 6.02 -6.77 16.07
CA ILE A 163 5.25 -5.53 16.27
C ILE A 163 3.80 -5.83 16.70
N ALA A 164 3.17 -6.85 16.12
CA ALA A 164 1.79 -7.24 16.43
C ALA A 164 1.61 -7.80 17.86
N LYS A 165 2.69 -8.11 18.57
CA LYS A 165 2.65 -8.51 19.99
C LYS A 165 2.68 -7.31 20.94
N GLU A 166 3.08 -6.15 20.44
CA GLU A 166 3.18 -4.91 21.20
C GLU A 166 1.89 -4.09 21.09
N GLU A 167 1.78 -3.05 21.93
CA GLU A 167 0.75 -2.04 21.79
C GLU A 167 1.14 -1.02 20.71
N VAL A 168 0.40 -0.98 19.61
CA VAL A 168 0.67 -0.07 18.50
C VAL A 168 -0.32 1.07 18.52
N TYR A 169 0.18 2.30 18.66
CA TYR A 169 -0.63 3.49 18.87
C TYR A 169 -0.70 4.36 17.61
N SER A 170 -1.84 5.00 17.38
CA SER A 170 -1.94 6.09 16.41
C SER A 170 -3.03 7.07 16.85
N LYS A 171 -3.25 8.07 16.02
CA LYS A 171 -4.26 9.10 16.23
C LYS A 171 -4.82 9.53 14.89
N GLY A 172 -6.11 9.82 14.87
CA GLY A 172 -6.77 10.19 13.63
C GLY A 172 -8.17 10.73 13.80
N LEU A 173 -8.78 11.10 12.68
CA LEU A 173 -10.20 11.44 12.64
C LEU A 173 -11.01 10.19 12.31
N MET A 174 -12.04 9.91 13.09
CA MET A 174 -12.96 8.79 12.87
C MET A 174 -14.27 9.27 12.27
N TYR A 175 -14.79 8.50 11.33
CA TYR A 175 -16.02 8.75 10.59
C TYR A 175 -16.86 7.47 10.53
N LEU A 176 -18.18 7.66 10.55
CA LEU A 176 -19.15 6.65 10.12
C LEU A 176 -19.55 6.95 8.67
N VAL A 177 -19.44 5.98 7.78
CA VAL A 177 -19.71 6.14 6.35
C VAL A 177 -21.04 5.50 6.00
N ASP A 178 -21.93 6.28 5.39
CA ASP A 178 -23.16 5.82 4.76
C ASP A 178 -22.87 5.62 3.27
N THR A 179 -22.70 4.35 2.89
CA THR A 179 -22.36 3.93 1.52
C THR A 179 -23.54 4.09 0.56
N ILE A 180 -24.78 4.08 1.05
CA ILE A 180 -26.00 4.24 0.24
C ILE A 180 -26.17 5.71 -0.15
N LYS A 181 -26.00 6.62 0.81
CA LYS A 181 -26.15 8.07 0.59
C LYS A 181 -24.86 8.75 0.16
N TYR A 182 -23.75 8.00 0.06
CA TYR A 182 -22.42 8.52 -0.24
C TYR A 182 -22.02 9.70 0.68
N ARG A 183 -22.28 9.56 1.99
CA ARG A 183 -22.00 10.59 2.99
C ARG A 183 -21.18 10.02 4.13
N SER A 184 -20.33 10.86 4.74
CA SER A 184 -19.61 10.50 5.96
C SER A 184 -20.00 11.44 7.10
N LYS A 185 -20.28 10.85 8.27
CA LYS A 185 -20.50 11.57 9.52
C LYS A 185 -19.22 11.52 10.34
N LYS A 186 -18.59 12.68 10.54
CA LYS A 186 -17.45 12.81 11.46
C LYS A 186 -17.89 12.50 12.89
N LEU A 187 -17.24 11.54 13.53
CA LEU A 187 -17.47 11.19 14.93
C LEU A 187 -16.56 12.01 15.86
N GLY A 188 -15.28 12.16 15.50
CA GLY A 188 -14.34 12.94 16.31
C GLY A 188 -12.88 12.61 16.04
N VAL A 189 -12.00 13.13 16.90
CA VAL A 189 -10.60 12.70 16.98
C VAL A 189 -10.56 11.46 17.85
N ALA A 190 -9.99 10.38 17.32
CA ALA A 190 -9.80 9.11 18.00
C ALA A 190 -8.31 8.92 18.31
N GLU A 191 -8.02 8.56 19.56
CA GLU A 191 -6.75 7.92 19.93
C GLU A 191 -6.95 6.42 19.73
N THR A 192 -6.09 5.81 18.93
CA THR A 192 -6.25 4.42 18.53
C THR A 192 -5.12 3.56 19.06
N LYS A 193 -5.44 2.31 19.39
CA LYS A 193 -4.46 1.28 19.75
C LYS A 193 -4.85 -0.05 19.10
N ILE A 194 -3.91 -0.73 18.48
CA ILE A 194 -4.05 -2.15 18.18
C ILE A 194 -3.32 -2.93 19.27
N PHE A 195 -4.02 -3.86 19.90
CA PHE A 195 -3.44 -4.79 20.87
C PHE A 195 -4.38 -6.00 21.04
N ASN A 196 -3.83 -7.19 21.29
CA ASN A 196 -4.61 -8.41 21.59
C ASN A 196 -5.81 -8.63 20.65
N ASN A 197 -5.56 -8.65 19.33
CA ASN A 197 -6.59 -8.89 18.31
C ASN A 197 -7.72 -7.84 18.22
N CYS A 198 -7.55 -6.69 18.87
CA CYS A 198 -8.55 -5.64 18.89
C CYS A 198 -7.97 -4.31 18.43
N LEU A 199 -8.76 -3.55 17.67
CA LEU A 199 -8.57 -2.12 17.46
C LEU A 199 -9.44 -1.37 18.47
N TYR A 200 -8.78 -0.65 19.38
CA TYR A 200 -9.41 0.28 20.31
C TYR A 200 -9.38 1.69 19.71
N ALA A 201 -10.50 2.40 19.76
CA ALA A 201 -10.61 3.79 19.33
C ALA A 201 -11.34 4.61 20.41
N ARG A 202 -10.59 5.45 21.12
CA ARG A 202 -11.12 6.31 22.19
C ARG A 202 -11.44 7.71 21.68
N LEU A 203 -12.72 8.08 21.77
CA LEU A 203 -13.25 9.40 21.42
C LEU A 203 -13.80 10.06 22.68
N LYS A 204 -13.02 10.97 23.29
CA LYS A 204 -13.37 11.62 24.57
C LYS A 204 -13.70 10.59 25.65
N HIS A 205 -14.98 10.36 25.93
CA HIS A 205 -15.49 9.43 26.96
C HIS A 205 -16.08 8.13 26.39
N ILE A 206 -16.06 7.95 25.08
CA ILE A 206 -16.58 6.76 24.40
C ILE A 206 -15.41 5.97 23.85
N GLU A 207 -15.39 4.66 24.11
CA GLU A 207 -14.43 3.73 23.52
C GLU A 207 -15.16 2.79 22.58
N TYR A 208 -14.64 2.68 21.35
CA TYR A 208 -15.04 1.68 20.38
C TYR A 208 -14.00 0.57 20.39
N VAL A 209 -14.45 -0.67 20.40
CA VAL A 209 -13.59 -1.85 20.32
C VAL A 209 -14.02 -2.66 19.11
N PHE A 210 -13.08 -2.92 18.22
CA PHE A 210 -13.30 -3.69 17.00
C PHE A 210 -12.46 -4.96 17.06
N ASP A 211 -13.12 -6.12 17.04
CA ASP A 211 -12.45 -7.39 16.83
C ASP A 211 -11.88 -7.44 15.40
N LEU A 212 -10.57 -7.59 15.28
CA LEU A 212 -9.88 -7.58 14.00
C LEU A 212 -10.29 -8.76 13.10
N ASP A 213 -10.72 -9.86 13.69
CA ASP A 213 -11.19 -11.05 12.95
C ASP A 213 -12.54 -10.85 12.27
N LEU A 214 -13.33 -9.89 12.74
CA LEU A 214 -14.65 -9.59 12.20
C LEU A 214 -14.61 -8.46 11.16
N LEU A 215 -13.46 -7.82 10.96
CA LEU A 215 -13.33 -6.74 9.97
C LEU A 215 -13.40 -7.29 8.55
N THR A 216 -14.22 -6.67 7.72
CA THR A 216 -14.25 -6.92 6.27
C THR A 216 -13.98 -5.63 5.50
N GLY A 217 -13.70 -5.72 4.19
CA GLY A 217 -13.54 -4.53 3.36
C GLY A 217 -12.36 -3.62 3.73
N LEU A 218 -11.33 -4.14 4.40
CA LEU A 218 -10.16 -3.36 4.81
C LEU A 218 -9.49 -2.71 3.60
N THR A 219 -9.37 -1.39 3.63
CA THR A 219 -8.87 -0.59 2.51
C THR A 219 -8.06 0.59 3.01
N LEU A 220 -7.00 0.95 2.27
CA LEU A 220 -6.27 2.21 2.42
C LEU A 220 -6.51 3.08 1.19
N THR A 221 -7.24 4.17 1.39
CA THR A 221 -7.56 5.14 0.34
C THR A 221 -6.96 6.51 0.69
N LYS A 222 -6.86 7.40 -0.31
CA LYS A 222 -6.36 8.78 -0.18
C LYS A 222 -5.16 8.95 0.76
N LYS A 223 -4.22 7.99 0.70
CA LYS A 223 -2.93 7.97 1.42
C LYS A 223 -3.00 7.66 2.91
N ASN A 224 -4.07 8.04 3.60
CA ASN A 224 -4.20 7.83 5.05
C ASN A 224 -5.62 7.52 5.53
N GLU A 225 -6.58 7.30 4.62
CA GLU A 225 -7.94 6.89 4.94
C GLU A 225 -8.00 5.36 5.02
N VAL A 226 -7.89 4.82 6.24
CA VAL A 226 -8.13 3.40 6.53
C VAL A 226 -9.62 3.20 6.75
N SER A 227 -10.26 2.37 5.92
CA SER A 227 -11.67 2.02 6.07
C SER A 227 -11.88 0.53 6.14
N PHE A 228 -12.90 0.13 6.88
CA PHE A 228 -13.34 -1.26 7.02
C PHE A 228 -14.82 -1.29 7.39
N ASP A 229 -15.43 -2.43 7.12
CA ASP A 229 -16.78 -2.77 7.57
C ASP A 229 -16.67 -3.58 8.86
N TYR A 230 -17.54 -3.27 9.80
CA TYR A 230 -17.70 -4.01 11.06
C TYR A 230 -19.20 -4.07 11.37
N GLU A 231 -19.73 -5.29 11.46
CA GLU A 231 -21.18 -5.53 11.44
C GLU A 231 -21.82 -4.90 10.19
N GLU A 232 -22.90 -4.13 10.34
CA GLU A 232 -23.61 -3.46 9.24
C GLU A 232 -23.13 -2.02 8.98
N LYS A 233 -21.94 -1.65 9.49
CA LYS A 233 -21.43 -0.27 9.45
C LYS A 233 -20.05 -0.21 8.83
N THR A 234 -19.86 0.82 8.00
CA THR A 234 -18.54 1.18 7.46
C THR A 234 -17.92 2.28 8.32
N TYR A 235 -16.71 2.03 8.83
CA TYR A 235 -15.91 2.99 9.55
C TYR A 235 -14.75 3.46 8.70
N LEU A 236 -14.38 4.74 8.84
CA LEU A 236 -13.22 5.32 8.19
C LEU A 236 -12.40 6.12 9.20
N PHE A 237 -11.10 5.87 9.21
CA PHE A 237 -10.11 6.53 10.04
C PHE A 237 -9.09 7.24 9.15
N LYS A 238 -8.93 8.55 9.35
CA LYS A 238 -7.79 9.31 8.81
C LYS A 238 -6.65 9.23 9.81
N LEU A 239 -5.79 8.22 9.68
CA LEU A 239 -4.74 7.92 10.66
C LEU A 239 -3.42 8.63 10.34
N LYS A 240 -2.61 8.86 11.38
CA LYS A 240 -1.22 9.29 11.22
C LYS A 240 -0.32 8.14 10.73
N ASP A 241 -0.57 6.93 11.22
CA ASP A 241 0.26 5.75 10.94
C ASP A 241 -0.58 4.67 10.21
N PRO A 242 -1.09 4.94 8.99
CA PRO A 242 -2.10 4.07 8.37
C PRO A 242 -1.53 2.72 7.93
N MET A 243 -0.31 2.67 7.40
CA MET A 243 0.22 1.42 6.82
C MET A 243 0.54 0.36 7.87
N ILE A 244 1.12 0.74 9.01
CA ILE A 244 1.38 -0.22 10.10
C ILE A 244 0.07 -0.86 10.60
N TYR A 245 -1.02 -0.09 10.66
CA TYR A 245 -2.35 -0.63 11.00
C TYR A 245 -2.84 -1.62 9.95
N ILE A 246 -2.75 -1.27 8.66
CA ILE A 246 -3.14 -2.17 7.56
C ILE A 246 -2.35 -3.47 7.60
N ASP A 247 -1.04 -3.40 7.76
CA ASP A 247 -0.16 -4.57 7.73
C ASP A 247 -0.38 -5.48 8.95
N ILE A 248 -0.59 -4.92 10.15
CA ILE A 248 -0.93 -5.71 11.35
C ILE A 248 -2.28 -6.42 11.18
N ILE A 249 -3.31 -5.72 10.70
CA ILE A 249 -4.65 -6.31 10.53
C ILE A 249 -4.60 -7.42 9.47
N ASN A 250 -3.90 -7.21 8.35
CA ASN A 250 -3.75 -8.25 7.33
C ASN A 250 -3.00 -9.47 7.87
N TYR A 251 -1.90 -9.26 8.60
CA TYR A 251 -1.13 -10.34 9.21
C TYR A 251 -1.99 -11.20 10.16
N ILE A 252 -2.81 -10.57 10.99
CA ILE A 252 -3.72 -11.26 11.91
C ILE A 252 -4.74 -12.10 11.13
N LYS A 253 -5.35 -11.52 10.09
CA LYS A 253 -6.34 -12.23 9.26
C LYS A 253 -5.74 -13.38 8.46
N GLU A 254 -4.52 -13.24 7.95
CA GLU A 254 -3.80 -14.30 7.24
C GLU A 254 -3.45 -15.46 8.18
N ARG A 255 -3.06 -15.19 9.43
CA ARG A 255 -2.78 -16.23 10.42
C ARG A 255 -3.99 -17.12 10.68
N LYS A 256 -5.20 -16.56 10.72
CA LYS A 256 -6.45 -17.31 10.91
C LYS A 256 -6.79 -18.20 9.73
N ASN A 257 -6.49 -17.77 8.50
CA ASN A 257 -6.76 -18.58 7.31
C ASN A 257 -5.81 -19.79 7.19
N ASN A 258 -4.65 -19.73 7.85
CA ASN A 258 -3.59 -20.74 7.79
C ASN A 258 -3.50 -21.65 9.04
N GLY A 259 -4.32 -21.42 10.06
CA GLY A 259 -4.36 -22.18 11.32
C GLY A 259 -5.67 -22.89 11.52
#